data_AF-A0A1U8Q5R6-F1
#
_entry.id   AF-A0A1U8Q5R6-F1
#
_cell.length_a   1.000
_cell.length_b   1.000
_cell.length_c   1.000
_cell.angle_alpha   90.00
_cell.angle_beta   90.00
_cell.angle_gamma   90.00
#
_symmetry.space_group_name_H-M   'P 1'
#
loop_
_entity.id
_entity.type
_entity.pdbx_description
1 polymer ?
#
loop_
_entity_poly.entity_id
_entity_poly.type
_entity_poly.pdbx_seq_one_letter_code
_entity_poly.pdbx_strand_id
1 'polypeptide(L)'
;MDFGQFRELGEWLSMLWKNNDKSIFSFGAVLMWNGWKAKCKSLMCGDPFIPESIINRASAQFVEIANPEETEHTVTTGPVSNLPTSWMPPSTTQIKINFDGASNDLQSGIGVVFRNHKGEFYLGRVVNVPRNHPEVLEAMAVREGLLLAVNEGIRLIWIEGDAQQIVKFLLDQSLEVPWRLHHVLADCRKLRLEFDQFHISFIHPTGNSVAHCMAKHACTISRPNTWYVFPPFLLPVLLKDLTQ
;
A
#
# COMPACT_ATOMS: atom_id res chain seq x y z
N MET A 1 7.91 14.70 -36.61
CA MET A 1 8.71 14.73 -35.37
C MET A 1 9.93 13.87 -35.63
N ASP A 2 11.10 14.49 -35.57
CA ASP A 2 12.38 13.95 -35.98
C ASP A 2 12.85 12.86 -35.00
N PHE A 3 13.30 11.71 -35.52
CA PHE A 3 13.77 10.55 -34.75
C PHE A 3 15.28 10.63 -34.41
N GLY A 4 15.93 11.78 -34.65
CA GLY A 4 17.37 12.00 -34.41
C GLY A 4 17.86 11.92 -32.95
N GLN A 5 16.98 11.95 -31.94
CA GLN A 5 17.40 12.01 -30.52
C GLN A 5 17.91 10.69 -29.90
N PHE A 6 17.67 9.53 -30.51
CA PHE A 6 18.03 8.25 -29.88
C PHE A 6 19.50 7.85 -30.04
N ARG A 7 20.27 8.55 -30.88
CA ARG A 7 21.70 8.26 -31.10
C ARG A 7 22.58 8.75 -29.94
N GLU A 8 22.14 9.79 -29.21
CA GLU A 8 22.91 10.43 -28.15
C GLU A 8 22.83 9.68 -26.80
N LEU A 9 21.73 8.96 -26.55
CA LEU A 9 21.46 8.31 -25.26
C LEU A 9 22.42 7.14 -24.95
N GLY A 10 22.75 6.35 -25.97
CA GLY A 10 23.71 5.24 -25.83
C GLY A 10 25.14 5.71 -25.60
N GLU A 11 25.56 6.77 -26.28
CA GLU A 11 26.88 7.40 -26.11
C GLU A 11 26.98 8.06 -24.73
N TRP A 12 25.92 8.74 -24.28
CA TRP A 12 25.81 9.36 -22.96
C TRP A 12 25.89 8.33 -21.81
N LEU A 13 25.14 7.22 -21.91
CA LEU A 13 25.21 6.12 -20.94
C LEU A 13 26.61 5.48 -20.89
N SER A 14 27.28 5.36 -22.04
CA SER A 14 28.65 4.84 -22.12
C SER A 14 29.68 5.79 -21.50
N MET A 15 29.49 7.11 -21.59
CA MET A 15 30.31 8.12 -20.92
C MET A 15 30.14 8.10 -19.41
N LEU A 16 28.90 7.98 -18.92
CA LEU A 16 28.62 7.90 -17.47
C LEU A 16 29.18 6.63 -16.85
N TRP A 17 29.09 5.49 -17.54
CA TRP A 17 29.71 4.24 -17.12
C TRP A 17 31.25 4.35 -17.04
N LYS A 18 31.88 5.05 -17.99
CA LYS A 18 33.33 5.26 -18.02
C LYS A 18 33.84 6.28 -17.00
N ASN A 19 33.02 7.26 -16.60
CA ASN A 19 33.41 8.29 -15.63
C ASN A 19 33.31 7.85 -14.15
N ASN A 20 32.98 6.59 -13.87
CA ASN A 20 33.01 5.95 -12.55
C ASN A 20 32.14 6.59 -11.45
N ASP A 21 31.24 7.53 -11.80
CA ASP A 21 30.27 8.11 -10.87
C ASP A 21 29.00 7.25 -10.82
N LYS A 22 29.05 6.24 -9.95
CA LYS A 22 27.97 5.25 -9.75
C LYS A 22 26.64 5.91 -9.35
N SER A 23 26.69 7.07 -8.70
CA SER A 23 25.51 7.81 -8.25
C SER A 23 24.75 8.40 -9.43
N ILE A 24 25.45 9.05 -10.36
CA ILE A 24 24.83 9.65 -11.55
C ILE A 24 24.24 8.56 -12.46
N PHE A 25 24.95 7.45 -12.65
CA PHE A 25 24.45 6.32 -13.44
C PHE A 25 23.18 5.71 -12.81
N SER A 26 23.19 5.49 -11.49
CA SER A 26 22.06 4.92 -10.75
C SER A 26 20.84 5.85 -10.78
N PHE A 27 21.04 7.16 -10.64
CA PHE A 27 19.96 8.14 -10.79
C PHE A 27 19.39 8.14 -12.22
N GLY A 28 20.25 8.08 -13.24
CA GLY A 28 19.84 7.94 -14.64
C GLY A 28 18.99 6.69 -14.89
N ALA A 29 19.38 5.55 -14.32
CA ALA A 29 18.62 4.30 -14.42
C ALA A 29 17.24 4.41 -13.74
N VAL A 30 17.18 5.00 -12.54
CA VAL A 30 15.93 5.24 -11.80
C VAL A 30 14.99 6.20 -12.56
N LEU A 31 15.54 7.26 -13.17
CA LEU A 31 14.78 8.18 -14.03
C LEU A 31 14.19 7.48 -15.25
N MET A 32 14.98 6.67 -15.96
CA MET A 32 14.52 5.92 -17.13
C MET A 32 13.42 4.92 -16.77
N TRP A 33 13.56 4.21 -15.66
CA TRP A 33 12.54 3.29 -15.16
C TRP A 33 11.22 4.00 -14.85
N ASN A 34 11.28 5.15 -14.16
CA ASN A 34 10.07 5.94 -13.86
C ASN A 34 9.44 6.57 -15.10
N GLY A 35 10.25 6.98 -16.08
CA GLY A 35 9.80 7.47 -17.38
C GLY A 35 9.09 6.40 -18.20
N TRP A 36 9.66 5.19 -18.24
CA TRP A 36 9.05 4.02 -18.88
C TRP A 36 7.71 3.68 -18.25
N LYS A 37 7.63 3.58 -16.90
CA LYS A 37 6.39 3.31 -16.18
C LYS A 37 5.29 4.34 -16.48
N ALA A 38 5.64 5.63 -16.50
CA ALA A 38 4.69 6.70 -16.81
C ALA A 38 4.18 6.59 -18.26
N LYS A 39 5.05 6.22 -19.20
CA LYS A 39 4.67 6.01 -20.61
C LYS A 39 3.76 4.79 -20.78
N CYS A 40 4.07 3.67 -20.12
CA CYS A 40 3.21 2.48 -20.13
C CYS A 40 1.83 2.78 -19.55
N LYS A 41 1.77 3.50 -18.42
CA LYS A 41 0.51 3.88 -17.76
C LYS A 41 -0.33 4.83 -18.62
N SER A 42 0.32 5.78 -19.31
CA SER A 42 -0.35 6.67 -20.26
C SER A 42 -0.95 5.90 -21.45
N LEU A 43 -0.20 4.94 -22.01
CA LEU A 43 -0.64 4.14 -23.15
C LEU A 43 -1.76 3.15 -22.80
N MET A 44 -1.75 2.59 -21.59
CA MET A 44 -2.70 1.54 -21.20
C MET A 44 -3.96 2.08 -20.51
N CYS A 45 -3.83 3.18 -19.77
CA CYS A 45 -4.92 3.71 -18.93
C CYS A 45 -5.39 5.11 -19.34
N GLY A 46 -4.75 5.74 -20.33
CA GLY A 46 -5.07 7.10 -20.76
C GLY A 46 -4.60 8.22 -19.82
N ASP A 47 -3.76 7.89 -18.84
CA ASP A 47 -3.23 8.86 -17.89
C ASP A 47 -2.35 9.92 -18.56
N PRO A 48 -2.37 11.19 -18.11
CA PRO A 48 -1.50 12.23 -18.65
C PRO A 48 -0.04 11.96 -18.28
N PHE A 49 0.85 12.05 -19.27
CA PHE A 49 2.29 11.96 -19.06
C PHE A 49 2.80 13.30 -18.50
N ILE A 50 3.17 13.34 -17.22
CA ILE A 50 3.61 14.56 -16.52
C ILE A 50 5.10 14.42 -16.13
N PRO A 51 6.03 15.08 -16.86
CA PRO A 51 7.47 14.95 -16.66
C PRO A 51 7.96 15.29 -15.24
N GLU A 52 7.41 16.34 -14.62
CA GLU A 52 7.80 16.77 -13.27
C GLU A 52 7.52 15.68 -12.22
N SER A 53 6.40 14.97 -12.35
CA SER A 53 6.06 13.84 -11.48
C SER A 53 7.02 12.66 -11.62
N ILE A 54 7.65 12.50 -12.79
CA ILE A 54 8.62 11.43 -13.06
C ILE A 54 9.94 11.78 -12.39
N ILE A 55 10.38 13.03 -12.52
CA ILE A 55 11.61 13.54 -11.91
C ILE A 55 11.51 13.47 -10.38
N ASN A 56 10.40 13.95 -9.80
CA ASN A 56 10.21 13.93 -8.35
C ASN A 56 10.21 12.50 -7.78
N ARG A 57 9.53 11.55 -8.45
CA ARG A 57 9.53 10.14 -8.06
C ARG A 57 10.91 9.50 -8.17
N ALA A 58 11.63 9.79 -9.25
CA ALA A 58 12.96 9.24 -9.47
C ALA A 58 13.99 9.79 -8.46
N SER A 59 13.89 11.07 -8.10
CA SER A 59 14.73 11.69 -7.07
C SER A 59 14.49 11.10 -5.69
N ALA A 60 13.22 10.92 -5.29
CA ALA A 60 12.89 10.27 -4.03
C ALA A 60 13.41 8.83 -3.97
N GLN A 61 13.14 8.04 -5.01
CA GLN A 61 13.59 6.65 -5.10
C GLN A 61 15.12 6.53 -5.12
N PHE A 62 15.83 7.48 -5.73
CA PHE A 62 17.28 7.48 -5.76
C PHE A 62 17.92 7.77 -4.39
N VAL A 63 17.35 8.71 -3.63
CA VAL A 63 17.79 9.00 -2.25
C VAL A 63 17.60 7.79 -1.34
N GLU A 64 16.50 7.06 -1.50
CA GLU A 64 16.22 5.82 -0.74
C GLU A 64 17.23 4.70 -1.07
N ILE A 65 17.60 4.53 -2.34
CA ILE A 65 18.59 3.53 -2.77
C ILE A 65 20.01 3.90 -2.30
N ALA A 66 20.31 5.20 -2.21
CA ALA A 66 21.64 5.68 -1.85
C ALA A 66 21.97 5.55 -0.35
N ASN A 67 20.96 5.52 0.52
CA ASN A 67 21.12 5.46 1.98
C ASN A 67 20.29 4.31 2.60
N PRO A 68 20.74 3.05 2.48
CA PRO A 68 20.12 1.94 3.20
C PRO A 68 20.56 1.98 4.67
N GLU A 69 19.75 2.56 5.58
CA GLU A 69 19.98 2.36 7.01
C GLU A 69 19.61 0.90 7.39
N GLU A 70 20.63 0.15 7.82
CA GLU A 70 20.50 -1.18 8.41
C GLU A 70 19.90 -1.04 9.82
N THR A 71 18.76 -1.68 10.13
CA THR A 71 18.46 -2.03 11.53
C THR A 71 17.38 -3.11 11.72
N GLU A 72 17.88 -4.23 12.25
CA GLU A 72 17.38 -5.13 13.31
C GLU A 72 15.88 -5.34 13.54
N HIS A 73 15.52 -6.63 13.46
CA HIS A 73 14.26 -7.25 13.86
C HIS A 73 14.06 -7.21 15.37
N THR A 74 12.94 -6.66 15.85
CA THR A 74 12.42 -6.97 17.20
C THR A 74 10.93 -7.27 17.14
N VAL A 75 10.59 -8.50 17.55
CA VAL A 75 9.22 -9.00 17.72
C VAL A 75 8.82 -8.74 19.17
N THR A 76 7.72 -8.03 19.40
CA THR A 76 7.19 -7.82 20.75
C THR A 76 5.77 -8.36 20.87
N THR A 77 5.61 -9.43 21.64
CA THR A 77 4.32 -9.92 22.16
C THR A 77 4.17 -9.47 23.62
N GLY A 78 3.15 -8.64 23.92
CA GLY A 78 2.81 -8.20 25.28
C GLY A 78 1.31 -8.34 25.61
N PRO A 79 0.91 -8.31 26.90
CA PRO A 79 -0.45 -8.63 27.35
C PRO A 79 -1.49 -7.54 27.02
N VAL A 80 -2.76 -7.96 26.97
CA VAL A 80 -3.96 -7.30 26.40
C VAL A 80 -4.51 -6.09 27.21
N SER A 81 -3.68 -5.27 27.86
CA SER A 81 -4.18 -4.09 28.61
C SER A 81 -3.80 -2.71 28.05
N ASN A 82 -3.03 -2.62 26.96
CA ASN A 82 -2.71 -1.36 26.28
C ASN A 82 -2.77 -1.54 24.76
N LEU A 83 -3.96 -1.81 24.20
CA LEU A 83 -4.12 -1.77 22.75
C LEU A 83 -4.04 -0.31 22.27
N PRO A 84 -3.27 0.00 21.21
CA PRO A 84 -3.23 1.34 20.66
C PRO A 84 -4.64 1.81 20.29
N THR A 85 -5.08 2.91 20.92
CA THR A 85 -6.38 3.55 20.64
C THR A 85 -6.30 4.52 19.46
N SER A 86 -5.07 4.89 19.07
CA SER A 86 -4.73 5.72 17.93
C SER A 86 -3.83 4.95 16.95
N TRP A 87 -3.93 5.32 15.69
CA TRP A 87 -3.00 4.82 14.67
C TRP A 87 -1.62 5.42 14.90
N MET A 88 -0.58 4.59 14.76
CA MET A 88 0.81 5.05 14.81
C MET A 88 1.57 4.57 13.57
N PRO A 89 2.47 5.39 13.00
CA PRO A 89 3.32 4.95 11.91
C PRO A 89 4.27 3.82 12.37
N PRO A 90 4.68 2.93 11.45
CA PRO A 90 5.72 1.94 11.76
C PRO A 90 7.07 2.65 11.99
N SER A 91 7.91 2.08 12.85
CA SER A 91 9.25 2.61 13.16
C SER A 91 10.30 2.34 12.07
N THR A 92 9.99 1.45 11.13
CA THR A 92 10.89 0.99 10.05
C THR A 92 10.39 1.49 8.70
N THR A 93 11.17 1.29 7.63
CA THR A 93 10.80 1.63 6.24
C THR A 93 9.59 0.87 5.68
N GLN A 94 8.86 0.12 6.51
CA GLN A 94 7.65 -0.60 6.14
C GLN A 94 6.51 0.33 5.70
N ILE A 95 5.68 -0.17 4.80
CA ILE A 95 4.38 0.42 4.51
C ILE A 95 3.34 -0.22 5.41
N LYS A 96 2.64 0.62 6.18
CA LYS A 96 1.51 0.17 7.00
C LYS A 96 0.21 0.26 6.22
N ILE A 97 -0.52 -0.84 6.19
CA ILE A 97 -1.77 -1.01 5.44
C ILE A 97 -2.92 -1.13 6.44
N ASN A 98 -3.82 -0.17 6.45
CA ASN A 98 -5.09 -0.30 7.17
C ASN A 98 -6.17 -0.82 6.25
N PHE A 99 -7.00 -1.74 6.75
CA PHE A 99 -8.10 -2.35 6.00
C PHE A 99 -9.42 -2.27 6.80
N ASP A 100 -10.55 -2.22 6.10
CA ASP A 100 -11.88 -2.29 6.71
C ASP A 100 -12.92 -2.76 5.67
N GLY A 101 -13.98 -3.42 6.17
CA GLY A 101 -15.15 -3.81 5.41
C GLY A 101 -16.43 -3.15 5.93
N ALA A 102 -17.23 -2.57 5.03
CA ALA A 102 -18.51 -1.95 5.37
C ALA A 102 -19.66 -2.50 4.52
N SER A 103 -20.88 -2.40 5.04
CA SER A 103 -22.10 -2.70 4.29
C SER A 103 -23.18 -1.66 4.57
N ASN A 104 -23.99 -1.37 3.57
CA ASN A 104 -25.23 -0.63 3.72
C ASN A 104 -26.42 -1.47 3.22
N ASP A 105 -27.58 -0.84 3.05
CA ASP A 105 -28.80 -1.54 2.64
C ASP A 105 -28.76 -2.08 1.20
N LEU A 106 -27.89 -1.55 0.36
CA LEU A 106 -27.86 -1.86 -1.07
C LEU A 106 -26.65 -2.73 -1.46
N GLN A 107 -25.48 -2.40 -0.93
CA GLN A 107 -24.22 -3.03 -1.30
C GLN A 107 -23.21 -3.01 -0.15
N SER A 108 -22.08 -3.67 -0.39
CA SER A 108 -20.94 -3.66 0.51
C SER A 108 -19.74 -2.98 -0.13
N GLY A 109 -18.78 -2.64 0.71
CA GLY A 109 -17.62 -1.86 0.35
C GLY A 109 -16.39 -2.30 1.13
N ILE A 110 -15.25 -2.27 0.46
CA ILE A 110 -13.94 -2.58 1.00
C ILE A 110 -13.09 -1.32 0.89
N GLY A 111 -12.36 -0.99 1.95
CA GLY A 111 -11.42 0.14 1.98
C GLY A 111 -10.04 -0.31 2.45
N VAL A 112 -9.00 0.13 1.75
CA VAL A 112 -7.60 -0.04 2.17
C VAL A 112 -6.83 1.27 2.04
N VAL A 113 -5.94 1.54 3.00
CA VAL A 113 -5.13 2.76 3.07
C VAL A 113 -3.69 2.38 3.42
N PHE A 114 -2.75 2.89 2.65
CA PHE A 114 -1.33 2.64 2.80
C PHE A 114 -0.69 3.93 3.29
N ARG A 115 0.05 3.83 4.37
CA ARG A 115 0.80 4.94 4.95
C ARG A 115 2.26 4.52 5.16
N ASN A 116 3.17 5.44 4.88
CA ASN A 116 4.60 5.19 5.10
C ASN A 116 4.98 5.37 6.58
N HIS A 117 6.25 5.14 6.89
CA HIS A 117 6.84 5.30 8.23
C HIS A 117 6.82 6.73 8.78
N LYS A 118 6.55 7.74 7.94
CA LYS A 118 6.34 9.12 8.36
C LYS A 118 4.87 9.44 8.66
N GLY A 119 3.99 8.47 8.51
CA GLY A 119 2.54 8.67 8.64
C GLY A 119 1.88 9.27 7.40
N GLU A 120 2.63 9.48 6.32
CA GLU A 120 2.12 10.10 5.11
C GLU A 120 1.31 9.10 4.29
N PHE A 121 0.22 9.58 3.68
CA PHE A 121 -0.58 8.79 2.76
C PHE A 121 0.27 8.41 1.53
N TYR A 122 0.41 7.11 1.29
CA TYR A 122 1.15 6.58 0.15
C TYR A 122 0.20 6.23 -1.00
N LEU A 123 -0.84 5.44 -0.71
CA LEU A 123 -1.92 5.12 -1.64
C LEU A 123 -3.16 4.63 -0.88
N GLY A 124 -4.29 4.55 -1.56
CA GLY A 124 -5.50 3.97 -0.99
C GLY A 124 -6.42 3.46 -2.08
N ARG A 125 -7.22 2.44 -1.77
CA ARG A 125 -8.17 1.85 -2.71
C ARG A 125 -9.49 1.55 -2.04
N VAL A 126 -10.56 1.74 -2.82
CA VAL A 126 -11.91 1.31 -2.49
C VAL A 126 -12.45 0.38 -3.56
N VAL A 127 -13.21 -0.61 -3.14
CA VAL A 127 -13.84 -1.60 -4.03
C VAL A 127 -15.27 -1.81 -3.56
N ASN A 128 -16.25 -1.56 -4.44
CA ASN A 128 -17.64 -1.93 -4.18
C ASN A 128 -17.84 -3.42 -4.50
N VAL A 129 -18.56 -4.13 -3.64
CA VAL A 129 -18.82 -5.57 -3.79
C VAL A 129 -20.29 -5.88 -3.49
N PRO A 130 -20.84 -7.00 -4.01
CA PRO A 130 -22.16 -7.46 -3.61
C PRO A 130 -22.25 -7.59 -2.09
N ARG A 131 -23.46 -7.43 -1.56
CA ARG A 131 -23.71 -7.50 -0.12
C ARG A 131 -23.15 -8.80 0.47
N ASN A 132 -22.37 -8.71 1.54
CA ASN A 132 -21.76 -9.86 2.19
C ASN A 132 -21.75 -9.74 3.72
N HIS A 133 -21.35 -10.81 4.39
CA HIS A 133 -21.19 -10.81 5.84
C HIS A 133 -20.00 -9.92 6.26
N PRO A 134 -20.09 -9.17 7.37
CA PRO A 134 -19.02 -8.28 7.83
C PRO A 134 -17.64 -8.94 7.87
N GLU A 135 -17.54 -10.14 8.46
CA GLU A 135 -16.29 -10.88 8.55
C GLU A 135 -15.69 -11.28 7.19
N VAL A 136 -16.54 -11.48 6.17
CA VAL A 136 -16.08 -11.76 4.81
C VAL A 136 -15.53 -10.49 4.18
N LEU A 137 -16.18 -9.35 4.40
CA LEU A 137 -15.71 -8.04 3.92
C LEU A 137 -14.35 -7.68 4.51
N GLU A 138 -14.18 -7.90 5.81
CA GLU A 138 -12.89 -7.70 6.49
C GLU A 138 -11.78 -8.59 5.90
N ALA A 139 -12.06 -9.88 5.69
CA ALA A 139 -11.11 -10.79 5.06
C ALA A 139 -10.79 -10.39 3.61
N MET A 140 -11.79 -9.93 2.85
CA MET A 140 -11.59 -9.43 1.49
C MET A 140 -10.79 -8.13 1.47
N ALA A 141 -10.95 -7.26 2.48
CA ALA A 141 -10.17 -6.04 2.64
C ALA A 141 -8.70 -6.34 2.89
N VAL A 142 -8.40 -7.34 3.73
CA VAL A 142 -7.02 -7.85 3.87
C VAL A 142 -6.49 -8.31 2.52
N ARG A 143 -7.24 -9.17 1.81
CA ARG A 143 -6.83 -9.73 0.51
C ARG A 143 -6.53 -8.63 -0.51
N GLU A 144 -7.38 -7.60 -0.58
CA GLU A 144 -7.21 -6.47 -1.48
C GLU A 144 -5.96 -5.65 -1.14
N GLY A 145 -5.71 -5.41 0.16
CA GLY A 145 -4.49 -4.75 0.63
C GLY A 145 -3.23 -5.52 0.22
N LEU A 146 -3.23 -6.85 0.41
CA LEU A 146 -2.09 -7.68 0.01
C LEU A 146 -1.89 -7.70 -1.52
N LEU A 147 -2.95 -7.89 -2.30
CA LEU A 147 -2.89 -7.83 -3.76
C LEU A 147 -2.34 -6.50 -4.26
N LEU A 148 -2.82 -5.39 -3.70
CA LEU A 148 -2.37 -4.07 -4.10
C LEU A 148 -0.90 -3.83 -3.75
N ALA A 149 -0.45 -4.27 -2.57
CA ALA A 149 0.96 -4.17 -2.19
C ALA A 149 1.88 -4.95 -3.14
N VAL A 150 1.50 -6.18 -3.50
CA VAL A 150 2.24 -6.99 -4.49
C VAL A 150 2.31 -6.27 -5.84
N ASN A 151 1.19 -5.73 -6.31
CA ASN A 151 1.13 -5.02 -7.61
C ASN A 151 1.98 -3.74 -7.63
N GLU A 152 2.14 -3.07 -6.48
CA GLU A 152 2.97 -1.87 -6.33
C GLU A 152 4.45 -2.21 -6.02
N GLY A 153 4.79 -3.51 -5.95
CA GLY A 153 6.15 -3.97 -5.65
C GLY A 153 6.60 -3.72 -4.21
N ILE A 154 5.65 -3.50 -3.29
CA ILE A 154 5.91 -3.28 -1.87
C ILE A 154 6.10 -4.64 -1.19
N ARG A 155 7.30 -4.91 -0.68
CA ARG A 155 7.63 -6.21 -0.06
C ARG A 155 7.78 -6.18 1.46
N LEU A 156 7.85 -5.00 2.06
CA LEU A 156 7.96 -4.80 3.51
C LEU A 156 6.68 -4.15 4.02
N ILE A 157 5.79 -4.96 4.62
CA ILE A 157 4.46 -4.49 5.03
C ILE A 157 4.11 -4.79 6.48
N TRP A 158 3.27 -3.92 7.03
CA TRP A 158 2.52 -4.16 8.26
C TRP A 158 1.04 -3.92 7.98
N ILE A 159 0.23 -4.99 7.95
CA ILE A 159 -1.21 -4.88 7.79
C ILE A 159 -1.94 -4.84 9.14
N GLU A 160 -2.90 -3.93 9.30
CA GLU A 160 -3.55 -3.65 10.58
C GLU A 160 -5.02 -3.31 10.39
N GLY A 161 -5.89 -3.83 11.24
CA GLY A 161 -7.34 -3.54 11.20
C GLY A 161 -8.02 -3.92 12.51
N ASP A 162 -9.32 -3.64 12.62
CA ASP A 162 -10.11 -3.87 13.83
C ASP A 162 -10.89 -5.20 13.81
N ALA A 163 -10.67 -6.03 12.79
CA ALA A 163 -11.24 -7.36 12.69
C ALA A 163 -10.40 -8.43 13.44
N GLN A 164 -10.47 -8.44 14.78
CA GLN A 164 -9.61 -9.29 15.63
C GLN A 164 -9.63 -10.79 15.23
N GLN A 165 -10.79 -11.33 14.85
CA GLN A 165 -10.90 -12.74 14.44
C GLN A 165 -10.17 -13.02 13.12
N ILE A 166 -10.24 -12.10 12.15
CA ILE A 166 -9.52 -12.24 10.87
C ILE A 166 -8.01 -12.23 11.10
N VAL A 167 -7.53 -11.31 11.94
CA VAL A 167 -6.12 -11.26 12.37
C VAL A 167 -5.69 -12.60 12.99
N LYS A 168 -6.49 -13.14 13.93
CA LYS A 168 -6.19 -14.44 14.55
C LYS A 168 -6.13 -15.59 13.54
N PHE A 169 -7.09 -15.69 12.63
CA PHE A 169 -7.11 -16.75 11.62
C PHE A 169 -5.93 -16.71 10.63
N LEU A 170 -5.34 -15.53 10.42
CA LEU A 170 -4.16 -15.37 9.57
C LEU A 170 -2.85 -15.66 10.31
N LEU A 171 -2.84 -15.51 11.64
CA LEU A 171 -1.71 -15.83 12.50
C LEU A 171 -1.65 -17.32 12.86
N ASP A 172 -2.79 -17.94 13.14
CA ASP A 172 -2.90 -19.33 13.60
C ASP A 172 -3.77 -20.16 12.65
N GLN A 173 -3.13 -21.11 11.95
CA GLN A 173 -3.80 -22.00 11.00
C GLN A 173 -4.45 -23.22 11.67
N SER A 174 -4.21 -23.44 12.97
CA SER A 174 -4.83 -24.55 13.73
C SER A 174 -6.25 -24.24 14.17
N LEU A 175 -6.66 -22.97 14.12
CA LEU A 175 -8.01 -22.54 14.48
C LEU A 175 -9.06 -23.04 13.48
N GLU A 176 -10.21 -23.45 14.00
CA GLU A 176 -11.37 -23.74 13.17
C GLU A 176 -11.93 -22.45 12.56
N VAL A 177 -11.96 -22.40 11.23
CA VAL A 177 -12.41 -21.24 10.47
C VAL A 177 -13.81 -21.52 9.88
N PRO A 178 -14.75 -20.55 9.93
CA PRO A 178 -16.00 -20.65 9.19
C PRO A 178 -15.79 -20.90 7.69
N TRP A 179 -16.54 -21.84 7.11
CA TRP A 179 -16.41 -22.25 5.70
C TRP A 179 -16.38 -21.07 4.70
N ARG A 180 -17.18 -20.03 4.94
CA ARG A 180 -17.28 -18.83 4.09
C ARG A 180 -15.99 -17.99 4.02
N LEU A 181 -15.08 -18.17 4.96
CA LEU A 181 -13.78 -17.48 5.00
C LEU A 181 -12.64 -18.33 4.41
N HIS A 182 -12.85 -19.63 4.17
CA HIS A 182 -11.78 -20.56 3.78
C HIS A 182 -11.03 -20.09 2.54
N HIS A 183 -11.75 -19.76 1.47
CA HIS A 183 -11.14 -19.35 0.21
C HIS A 183 -10.39 -18.02 0.33
N VAL A 184 -11.00 -17.02 0.97
CA VAL A 184 -10.39 -15.68 1.10
C VAL A 184 -9.13 -15.75 1.98
N LEU A 185 -9.17 -16.48 3.08
CA LEU A 185 -8.00 -16.65 3.94
C LEU A 185 -6.90 -17.50 3.30
N ALA A 186 -7.27 -18.51 2.50
CA ALA A 186 -6.29 -19.27 1.72
C ALA A 186 -5.56 -18.38 0.70
N ASP A 187 -6.28 -17.47 0.04
CA ASP A 187 -5.68 -16.48 -0.85
C ASP A 187 -4.75 -15.52 -0.09
N CYS A 188 -5.18 -14.98 1.06
CA CYS A 188 -4.32 -14.12 1.89
C CYS A 188 -3.03 -14.84 2.32
N ARG A 189 -3.13 -16.11 2.72
CA ARG A 189 -1.96 -16.92 3.11
C ARG A 189 -1.00 -17.17 1.94
N LYS A 190 -1.51 -17.33 0.72
CA LYS A 190 -0.66 -17.42 -0.48
C LYS A 190 0.02 -16.10 -0.79
N LEU A 191 -0.74 -15.00 -0.82
CA LEU A 191 -0.21 -13.65 -1.08
C LEU A 191 0.85 -13.24 -0.05
N ARG A 192 0.70 -13.66 1.21
CA ARG A 192 1.68 -13.43 2.27
C ARG A 192 3.10 -13.91 1.88
N LEU A 193 3.23 -14.93 1.03
CA LEU A 193 4.52 -15.47 0.61
C LEU A 193 5.31 -14.55 -0.33
N GLU A 194 4.68 -13.49 -0.87
CA GLU A 194 5.31 -12.51 -1.77
C GLU A 194 6.10 -11.41 -1.02
N PHE A 195 5.99 -11.36 0.32
CA PHE A 195 6.56 -10.29 1.15
C PHE A 195 7.81 -10.77 1.88
N ASP A 196 8.87 -9.96 1.83
CA ASP A 196 10.12 -10.20 2.55
C ASP A 196 9.94 -9.98 4.06
N GLN A 197 9.11 -8.98 4.42
CA GLN A 197 8.68 -8.76 5.80
C GLN A 197 7.17 -8.58 5.86
N PHE A 198 6.53 -9.38 6.70
CA PHE A 198 5.09 -9.39 6.87
C PHE A 198 4.73 -9.34 8.35
N HIS A 199 4.05 -8.27 8.76
CA HIS A 199 3.46 -8.14 10.09
C HIS A 199 1.95 -7.95 9.95
N ILE A 200 1.19 -8.57 10.85
CA ILE A 200 -0.25 -8.35 10.96
C ILE A 200 -0.64 -8.10 12.42
N SER A 201 -1.45 -7.07 12.67
CA SER A 201 -1.92 -6.72 14.01
C SER A 201 -3.40 -6.35 14.04
N PHE A 202 -3.96 -6.39 15.25
CA PHE A 202 -5.24 -5.78 15.56
C PHE A 202 -5.00 -4.37 16.11
N ILE A 203 -5.84 -3.42 15.70
CA ILE A 203 -5.95 -2.08 16.29
C ILE A 203 -7.37 -1.85 16.82
N HIS A 204 -7.51 -1.02 17.86
CA HIS A 204 -8.84 -0.62 18.33
C HIS A 204 -9.61 0.12 17.20
N PRO A 205 -10.94 -0.08 17.05
CA PRO A 205 -11.73 0.53 15.97
C PRO A 205 -11.55 2.06 15.82
N THR A 206 -11.34 2.77 16.94
CA THR A 206 -11.09 4.22 16.92
C THR A 206 -9.83 4.60 16.15
N GLY A 207 -8.81 3.74 16.16
CA GLY A 207 -7.57 3.91 15.41
C GLY A 207 -7.64 3.43 13.96
N ASN A 208 -8.74 2.79 13.54
CA ASN A 208 -8.95 2.33 12.16
C ASN A 208 -9.88 3.25 11.35
N SER A 209 -10.14 4.46 11.85
CA SER A 209 -11.19 5.36 11.32
C SER A 209 -11.02 5.69 9.83
N VAL A 210 -9.80 5.82 9.33
CA VAL A 210 -9.53 6.17 7.92
C VAL A 210 -9.93 5.04 6.97
N ALA A 211 -9.54 3.79 7.27
CA ALA A 211 -9.94 2.63 6.48
C ALA A 211 -11.46 2.41 6.56
N HIS A 212 -12.06 2.63 7.73
CA HIS A 212 -13.50 2.57 7.89
C HIS A 212 -14.26 3.59 7.04
N CYS A 213 -13.75 4.83 6.95
CA CYS A 213 -14.30 5.85 6.07
C CYS A 213 -14.19 5.45 4.58
N MET A 214 -13.05 4.86 4.18
CA MET A 214 -12.86 4.32 2.83
C MET A 214 -13.88 3.22 2.51
N ALA A 215 -14.07 2.25 3.41
CA ALA A 215 -15.02 1.16 3.21
C ALA A 215 -16.47 1.68 3.10
N LYS A 216 -16.86 2.65 3.94
CA LYS A 216 -18.16 3.32 3.82
C LYS A 216 -18.32 4.09 2.51
N HIS A 217 -17.28 4.76 2.04
CA HIS A 217 -17.29 5.42 0.74
C HIS A 217 -17.42 4.39 -0.40
N ALA A 218 -16.79 3.23 -0.28
CA ALA A 218 -16.93 2.14 -1.25
C ALA A 218 -18.38 1.65 -1.38
N CYS A 219 -19.20 1.78 -0.34
CA CYS A 219 -20.63 1.47 -0.39
C CYS A 219 -21.48 2.48 -1.19
N THR A 220 -20.92 3.60 -1.66
CA THR A 220 -21.65 4.64 -2.42
C THR A 220 -21.23 4.75 -3.87
N ILE A 221 -20.14 4.10 -4.26
CA ILE A 221 -19.59 4.13 -5.62
C ILE A 221 -20.04 2.90 -6.43
N SER A 222 -19.94 3.00 -7.75
CA SER A 222 -20.28 1.89 -8.67
C SER A 222 -19.06 1.20 -9.28
N ARG A 223 -17.86 1.76 -9.10
CA ARG A 223 -16.61 1.22 -9.63
C ARG A 223 -15.49 1.39 -8.59
N PRO A 224 -14.52 0.46 -8.55
CA PRO A 224 -13.34 0.61 -7.73
C PRO A 224 -12.58 1.90 -8.06
N ASN A 225 -11.95 2.49 -7.06
CA ASN A 225 -11.11 3.67 -7.24
C ASN A 225 -9.80 3.53 -6.45
N THR A 226 -8.70 4.00 -7.02
CA THR A 226 -7.38 3.99 -6.38
C THR A 226 -6.82 5.41 -6.39
N TRP A 227 -6.39 5.88 -5.23
CA TRP A 227 -5.76 7.17 -5.05
C TRP A 227 -4.29 7.00 -4.71
N TYR A 228 -3.44 7.73 -5.42
CA TYR A 228 -2.00 7.90 -5.11
C TYR A 228 -1.73 9.26 -4.45
N VAL A 229 -2.76 10.10 -4.37
CA VAL A 229 -2.76 11.39 -3.67
C VAL A 229 -3.94 11.36 -2.73
N PHE A 230 -3.74 11.88 -1.53
CA PHE A 230 -4.74 11.85 -0.47
C PHE A 230 -6.12 12.38 -0.94
N PRO A 231 -7.20 11.60 -0.82
CA PRO A 231 -8.52 12.04 -1.26
C PRO A 231 -9.16 13.02 -0.26
N PRO A 232 -9.73 14.16 -0.70
CA PRO A 232 -10.22 15.21 0.20
C PRO A 232 -11.28 14.77 1.22
N PHE A 233 -12.10 13.76 0.89
CA PHE A 233 -13.15 13.28 1.81
C PHE A 233 -12.58 12.64 3.09
N LEU A 234 -11.31 12.23 3.09
CA LEU A 234 -10.64 11.69 4.26
C LEU A 234 -10.04 12.77 5.18
N LEU A 235 -9.96 14.05 4.75
CA LEU A 235 -9.32 15.14 5.50
C LEU A 235 -9.74 15.19 6.98
N PRO A 236 -11.05 15.12 7.33
CA PRO A 236 -11.46 15.25 8.73
C PRO A 236 -10.97 14.10 9.61
N VAL A 237 -10.82 12.91 9.03
CA VAL A 237 -10.46 11.70 9.77
C VAL A 237 -8.94 11.57 9.89
N LEU A 238 -8.20 11.90 8.83
CA LEU A 238 -6.73 11.85 8.87
C LEU A 238 -6.13 12.91 9.80
N LEU A 239 -6.70 14.12 9.85
CA LEU A 239 -6.22 15.16 10.76
C LEU A 239 -6.29 14.72 12.23
N LYS A 240 -7.30 13.92 12.59
CA LYS A 240 -7.44 13.35 13.94
C LYS A 240 -6.31 12.36 14.28
N ASP A 241 -5.79 11.64 13.28
CA ASP A 241 -4.67 10.71 13.46
C ASP A 241 -3.32 11.45 13.58
N LEU A 242 -3.19 12.66 13.01
CA LEU A 242 -1.95 13.45 13.01
C LEU A 242 -1.78 14.38 14.22
N THR A 243 -2.87 14.68 14.95
CA THR A 243 -2.86 15.64 16.07
C THR A 243 -2.80 14.99 17.46
N GLN A 244 -2.40 13.72 17.56
CA GLN A 244 -2.27 12.96 18.81
C GLN A 244 -0.81 12.62 19.08
#